data_AF-A0A3S0EAX0-F1
#
_entry.id   AF-A0A3S0EAX0-F1
#
_cell.length_a   1.000
_cell.length_b   1.000
_cell.length_c   1.000
_cell.angle_alpha   90.00
_cell.angle_beta   90.00
_cell.angle_gamma   90.00
#
_symmetry.space_group_name_H-M   'P 1'
#
loop_
_entity.id
_entity.type
_entity.pdbx_description
1 polymer ?
#
loop_
_entity_poly.entity_id
_entity_poly.type
_entity_poly.pdbx_seq_one_letter_code
_entity_poly.pdbx_strand_id
1 'polypeptide(L)'
;ALFSMRVEAPLKLQPAHFSTQVALRTVSEALAKAACQILEIEPGELMAEYRPALTPGGTSGLEAEIFVYDTLPGGAGFSSQLPTRGLELYQQALKLMKTCPEDCDASCYRCLRSFKNKFEHTLLDRHVGAELLEYLLNGVQPEFNARRLSSSTELLCNDLKRQADSVLSFEPNATVQFDGKSITAPILARHGGTHYVIALSGPLTNDHPADPLIRELRESGSPITVIVENELLVRANLPAATRNVLSRLGG
;
A
#
# COMPACT_ATOMS: atom_id res chain seq x y z
N ALA A 1 25.28 -0.79 -2.09
CA ALA A 1 24.59 -0.09 -3.21
C ALA A 1 23.54 0.87 -2.70
N LEU A 2 23.37 2.03 -3.33
CA LEU A 2 22.29 2.99 -3.08
C LEU A 2 21.33 3.00 -4.28
N PHE A 3 20.04 2.89 -4.02
CA PHE A 3 18.97 2.93 -5.00
C PHE A 3 18.03 4.07 -4.67
N SER A 4 18.06 5.12 -5.49
CA SER A 4 17.11 6.24 -5.40
C SER A 4 15.84 5.88 -6.17
N MET A 5 14.69 6.16 -5.57
CA MET A 5 13.38 5.97 -6.18
C MET A 5 12.63 7.29 -6.21
N ARG A 6 11.89 7.51 -7.29
CA ARG A 6 11.02 8.67 -7.47
C ARG A 6 9.61 8.19 -7.75
N VAL A 7 8.65 8.87 -7.13
CA VAL A 7 7.23 8.64 -7.31
C VAL A 7 6.53 9.95 -7.64
N GLU A 8 5.37 9.85 -8.28
CA GLU A 8 4.53 10.98 -8.65
C GLU A 8 3.14 10.83 -8.04
N ALA A 9 2.52 11.96 -7.72
CA ALA A 9 1.15 11.97 -7.21
C ALA A 9 0.21 11.27 -8.22
N PRO A 10 -0.74 10.46 -7.73
CA PRO A 10 -1.21 10.40 -6.34
C PRO A 10 -0.39 9.46 -5.42
N LEU A 11 0.60 8.72 -5.95
CA LEU A 11 1.44 7.86 -5.14
C LEU A 11 2.45 8.69 -4.34
N LYS A 12 2.50 8.47 -3.02
CA LYS A 12 3.40 9.19 -2.11
C LYS A 12 4.09 8.27 -1.12
N LEU A 13 5.35 8.59 -0.85
CA LEU A 13 6.23 8.00 0.17
C LEU A 13 6.48 9.03 1.29
N GLN A 14 5.40 9.54 1.88
CA GLN A 14 5.46 10.58 2.92
C GLN A 14 6.26 10.09 4.15
N PRO A 15 7.32 10.80 4.56
CA PRO A 15 8.09 10.43 5.75
C PRO A 15 7.20 10.28 7.00
N ALA A 16 7.56 9.34 7.87
CA ALA A 16 6.85 8.97 9.09
C ALA A 16 5.43 8.40 8.92
N HIS A 17 4.84 8.39 7.72
CA HIS A 17 3.55 7.73 7.50
C HIS A 17 3.69 6.21 7.58
N PHE A 18 2.71 5.55 8.22
CA PHE A 18 2.71 4.09 8.40
C PHE A 18 2.78 3.34 7.07
N SER A 19 2.02 3.77 6.05
CA SER A 19 2.04 3.10 4.74
C SER A 19 3.38 3.22 4.02
N THR A 20 4.07 4.35 4.17
CA THR A 20 5.43 4.53 3.64
C THR A 20 6.44 3.65 4.35
N GLN A 21 6.35 3.53 5.68
CA GLN A 21 7.19 2.61 6.44
C GLN A 21 6.96 1.15 6.01
N VAL A 22 5.70 0.75 5.83
CA VAL A 22 5.33 -0.59 5.34
C VAL A 22 5.90 -0.84 3.94
N ALA A 23 5.69 0.07 3.00
CA ALA A 23 6.18 -0.10 1.63
C ALA A 23 7.70 -0.17 1.56
N LEU A 24 8.40 0.80 2.15
CA LEU A 24 9.86 0.85 2.09
C LEU A 24 10.51 -0.29 2.87
N ARG A 25 9.98 -0.67 4.04
CA ARG A 25 10.49 -1.84 4.78
C ARG A 25 10.28 -3.13 3.99
N THR A 26 9.10 -3.33 3.43
CA THR A 26 8.79 -4.50 2.59
C THR A 26 9.72 -4.57 1.38
N VAL A 27 9.91 -3.46 0.66
CA VAL A 27 10.81 -3.41 -0.50
C VAL A 27 12.26 -3.64 -0.09
N SER A 28 12.73 -3.07 1.03
CA SER A 28 14.07 -3.34 1.57
C SER A 28 14.30 -4.84 1.80
N GLU A 29 13.40 -5.52 2.51
CA GLU A 29 13.52 -6.96 2.76
C GLU A 29 13.47 -7.78 1.46
N ALA A 30 12.60 -7.40 0.52
CA ALA A 30 12.48 -8.06 -0.77
C ALA A 30 13.75 -7.88 -1.62
N LEU A 31 14.35 -6.67 -1.64
CA LEU A 31 15.59 -6.38 -2.35
C LEU A 31 16.78 -7.12 -1.74
N ALA A 32 16.93 -7.12 -0.41
CA ALA A 32 17.99 -7.87 0.27
C ALA A 32 17.90 -9.38 -0.05
N LYS A 33 16.68 -9.94 -0.01
CA LYS A 33 16.43 -11.34 -0.36
C LYS A 33 16.69 -11.63 -1.84
N ALA A 34 16.22 -10.77 -2.74
CA ALA A 34 16.45 -10.91 -4.17
C ALA A 34 17.94 -10.82 -4.51
N ALA A 35 18.68 -9.90 -3.89
CA ALA A 35 20.11 -9.75 -4.05
C ALA A 35 20.87 -11.01 -3.65
N CYS A 36 20.51 -11.64 -2.52
CA CYS A 36 21.11 -12.90 -2.10
C CYS A 36 20.87 -14.02 -3.14
N GLN A 37 19.66 -14.11 -3.70
CA GLN A 37 19.34 -15.11 -4.74
C GLN A 37 20.11 -14.86 -6.04
N ILE A 38 20.20 -13.60 -6.45
CA ILE A 38 20.86 -13.12 -7.68
C ILE A 38 22.39 -13.34 -7.64
N LEU A 39 22.98 -13.26 -6.46
CA LEU A 39 24.42 -13.47 -6.21
C LEU A 39 24.74 -14.90 -5.74
N GLU A 40 23.73 -15.75 -5.58
CA GLU A 40 23.87 -17.12 -5.07
C GLU A 40 24.60 -17.21 -3.72
N ILE A 41 24.27 -16.29 -2.81
CA ILE A 41 24.83 -16.22 -1.45
C ILE A 41 23.78 -16.53 -0.39
N GLU A 42 24.26 -16.84 0.82
CA GLU A 42 23.41 -17.21 1.94
C GLU A 42 22.42 -16.09 2.35
N PRO A 43 21.18 -16.43 2.75
CA PRO A 43 20.22 -15.45 3.23
C PRO A 43 20.75 -14.57 4.38
N GLY A 44 20.70 -13.27 4.15
CA GLY A 44 21.09 -12.25 5.12
C GLY A 44 22.60 -12.06 5.24
N GLU A 45 23.37 -12.41 4.21
CA GLU A 45 24.68 -11.80 3.88
C GLU A 45 24.51 -10.35 3.43
N LEU A 46 23.33 -10.01 2.92
CA LEU A 46 22.92 -8.65 2.57
C LEU A 46 21.71 -8.22 3.39
N MET A 47 21.72 -6.97 3.83
CA MET A 47 20.59 -6.28 4.43
C MET A 47 20.31 -4.98 3.69
N ALA A 48 19.11 -4.44 3.88
CA ALA A 48 18.72 -3.19 3.26
C ALA A 48 17.97 -2.31 4.25
N GLU A 49 18.27 -1.03 4.19
CA GLU A 49 17.64 0.01 5.00
C GLU A 49 17.18 1.15 4.08
N TYR A 50 16.26 1.98 4.58
CA TYR A 50 15.69 3.05 3.79
C TYR A 50 15.72 4.38 4.52
N ARG A 51 15.64 5.46 3.73
CA ARG A 51 15.43 6.81 4.22
C ARG A 51 14.67 7.65 3.19
N PRO A 52 13.99 8.74 3.59
CA PRO A 52 13.64 9.79 2.66
C PRO A 52 14.91 10.29 1.93
N ALA A 53 14.80 10.61 0.65
CA ALA A 53 15.93 11.17 -0.07
C ALA A 53 16.35 12.50 0.57
N LEU A 54 17.65 12.83 0.52
CA LEU A 54 18.18 14.10 1.05
C LEU A 54 17.97 15.24 0.04
N THR A 55 16.73 15.39 -0.41
CA THR A 55 16.28 16.32 -1.45
C THR A 55 14.94 16.95 -1.04
N PRO A 56 14.51 18.04 -1.69
CA PRO A 56 13.14 18.56 -1.51
C PRO A 56 12.08 17.48 -1.80
N GLY A 57 12.32 16.64 -2.81
CA GLY A 57 11.46 15.52 -3.17
C GLY A 57 11.34 14.50 -2.02
N GLY A 58 12.42 14.23 -1.28
CA GLY A 58 12.35 13.34 -0.13
C GLY A 58 11.59 13.92 1.05
N THR A 59 11.68 15.23 1.28
CA THR A 59 10.87 15.91 2.30
C THR A 59 9.40 15.92 1.93
N SER A 60 9.05 16.08 0.64
CA SER A 60 7.67 16.06 0.15
C SER A 60 7.11 14.66 -0.10
N GLY A 61 7.85 13.60 0.20
CA GLY A 61 7.42 12.22 0.00
C GLY A 61 7.34 11.76 -1.45
N LEU A 62 8.09 12.38 -2.36
CA LEU A 62 8.19 12.01 -3.78
C LEU A 62 9.49 11.27 -4.11
N GLU A 63 10.46 11.26 -3.19
CA GLU A 63 11.72 10.55 -3.37
C GLU A 63 12.13 9.79 -2.11
N ALA A 64 12.61 8.57 -2.28
CA ALA A 64 13.18 7.78 -1.20
C ALA A 64 14.46 7.09 -1.66
N GLU A 65 15.22 6.59 -0.72
CA GLU A 65 16.45 5.85 -0.99
C GLU A 65 16.43 4.55 -0.20
N ILE A 66 16.79 3.45 -0.86
CA ILE A 66 17.12 2.18 -0.23
C ILE A 66 18.61 1.92 -0.42
N PHE A 67 19.30 1.60 0.66
CA PHE A 67 20.70 1.20 0.62
C PHE A 67 20.84 -0.26 1.05
N VAL A 68 21.43 -1.05 0.17
CA VAL A 68 21.75 -2.46 0.39
C VAL A 68 23.23 -2.56 0.77
N TYR A 69 23.55 -3.28 1.84
CA TYR A 69 24.90 -3.40 2.39
C TYR A 69 25.21 -4.82 2.87
N ASP A 70 26.50 -5.15 2.86
CA ASP A 70 27.04 -6.40 3.37
C ASP A 70 26.96 -6.45 4.91
N THR A 71 26.54 -7.59 5.47
CA THR A 71 26.42 -7.74 6.93
C THR A 71 27.72 -8.09 7.63
N LEU A 72 28.71 -8.62 6.88
CA LEU A 72 29.99 -9.01 7.46
C LEU A 72 30.83 -7.78 7.84
N PRO A 73 31.48 -7.77 9.02
CA PRO A 73 32.42 -6.72 9.40
C PRO A 73 33.51 -6.55 8.34
N GLY A 74 33.69 -5.32 7.85
CA GLY A 74 34.63 -5.00 6.76
C GLY A 74 34.04 -5.10 5.34
N GLY A 75 32.86 -5.70 5.19
CA GLY A 75 32.13 -5.83 3.93
C GLY A 75 32.71 -6.88 2.98
N ALA A 76 31.90 -7.86 2.60
CA ALA A 76 32.31 -8.89 1.62
C ALA A 76 32.37 -8.37 0.18
N GLY A 77 31.78 -7.21 -0.08
CA GLY A 77 31.78 -6.56 -1.40
C GLY A 77 30.64 -7.03 -2.31
N PHE A 78 29.69 -7.84 -1.82
CA PHE A 78 28.52 -8.27 -2.59
C PHE A 78 27.64 -7.09 -2.99
N SER A 79 27.43 -6.15 -2.08
CA SER A 79 26.56 -4.99 -2.33
C SER A 79 27.11 -4.03 -3.38
N SER A 80 28.40 -4.11 -3.73
CA SER A 80 29.02 -3.31 -4.79
C SER A 80 28.68 -3.78 -6.20
N GLN A 81 28.23 -5.03 -6.35
CA GLN A 81 27.89 -5.65 -7.64
C GLN A 81 26.45 -5.37 -8.08
N LEU A 82 25.60 -4.89 -7.17
CA LEU A 82 24.17 -4.68 -7.41
C LEU A 82 23.81 -3.46 -8.29
N PRO A 83 24.55 -2.32 -8.30
CA PRO A 83 24.15 -1.16 -9.10
C PRO A 83 24.02 -1.46 -10.60
N THR A 84 24.89 -2.31 -11.15
CA THR A 84 24.85 -2.74 -12.56
C THR A 84 23.73 -3.76 -12.85
N ARG A 85 23.08 -4.29 -11.80
CA ARG A 85 21.99 -5.30 -11.88
C ARG A 85 20.67 -4.76 -11.32
N GLY A 86 20.51 -3.43 -11.24
CA GLY A 86 19.36 -2.80 -10.57
C GLY A 86 18.00 -3.23 -11.13
N LEU A 87 17.85 -3.33 -12.45
CA LEU A 87 16.61 -3.77 -13.08
C LEU A 87 16.27 -5.23 -12.72
N GLU A 88 17.24 -6.13 -12.84
CA GLU A 88 17.10 -7.55 -12.46
C GLU A 88 16.73 -7.69 -10.98
N LEU A 89 17.37 -6.91 -10.12
CA LEU A 89 17.10 -6.87 -8.68
C LEU A 89 15.65 -6.50 -8.38
N TYR A 90 15.14 -5.43 -9.00
CA TYR A 90 13.76 -4.98 -8.81
C TYR A 90 12.75 -5.98 -9.35
N GLN A 91 13.01 -6.57 -10.53
CA GLN A 91 12.15 -7.59 -11.12
C GLN A 91 12.08 -8.87 -10.25
N GLN A 92 13.22 -9.31 -9.72
CA GLN A 92 13.26 -10.48 -8.83
C GLN A 92 12.58 -10.20 -7.48
N ALA A 93 12.78 -9.01 -6.90
CA ALA A 93 12.07 -8.60 -5.69
C ALA A 93 10.54 -8.53 -5.90
N LEU A 94 10.10 -7.97 -7.03
CA LEU A 94 8.67 -7.94 -7.38
C LEU A 94 8.12 -9.37 -7.54
N LYS A 95 8.85 -10.26 -8.22
CA LYS A 95 8.46 -11.68 -8.36
C LYS A 95 8.27 -12.34 -7.01
N LEU A 96 9.22 -12.18 -6.07
CA LEU A 96 9.11 -12.73 -4.71
C LEU A 96 7.82 -12.30 -3.99
N MET A 97 7.41 -11.04 -4.15
CA MET A 97 6.20 -10.51 -3.52
C MET A 97 4.91 -10.96 -4.21
N LYS A 98 4.90 -11.07 -5.55
CA LYS A 98 3.73 -11.50 -6.32
C LYS A 98 3.48 -13.01 -6.23
N THR A 99 4.54 -13.83 -6.13
CA THR A 99 4.43 -15.30 -6.20
C THR A 99 4.68 -15.99 -4.85
N CYS A 100 4.12 -15.45 -3.77
CA CYS A 100 4.18 -16.11 -2.46
C CYS A 100 3.54 -17.52 -2.54
N PRO A 101 4.27 -18.61 -2.22
CA PRO A 101 3.75 -19.98 -2.33
C PRO A 101 2.51 -20.25 -1.48
N GLU A 102 2.36 -19.52 -0.37
CA GLU A 102 1.27 -19.68 0.59
C GLU A 102 0.10 -18.71 0.34
N ASP A 103 0.18 -17.88 -0.70
CA ASP A 103 -0.76 -16.78 -0.99
C ASP A 103 -1.15 -15.95 0.26
N CYS A 104 -0.18 -15.70 1.15
CA CYS A 104 -0.44 -15.05 2.44
C CYS A 104 -1.01 -13.63 2.30
N ASP A 105 -1.76 -13.18 3.31
CA ASP A 105 -2.47 -11.89 3.31
C ASP A 105 -1.57 -10.64 3.38
N ALA A 106 -0.43 -10.74 4.07
CA ALA A 106 0.56 -9.66 4.19
C ALA A 106 1.99 -10.17 4.00
N SER A 107 2.48 -11.02 4.92
CA SER A 107 3.81 -11.62 4.84
C SER A 107 3.89 -12.93 5.62
N CYS A 108 4.76 -13.85 5.19
CA CYS A 108 5.00 -15.12 5.87
C CYS A 108 6.47 -15.57 5.68
N TYR A 109 6.88 -16.62 6.39
CA TYR A 109 8.24 -17.18 6.29
C TYR A 109 8.55 -17.81 4.93
N ARG A 110 7.53 -18.06 4.09
CA ARG A 110 7.72 -18.56 2.73
C ARG A 110 7.96 -17.44 1.70
N CYS A 111 7.65 -16.18 2.01
CA CYS A 111 7.92 -15.05 1.13
C CYS A 111 8.96 -14.08 1.70
N LEU A 112 8.65 -13.29 2.72
CA LEU A 112 9.46 -12.15 3.16
C LEU A 112 10.02 -12.29 4.58
N ARG A 113 9.37 -13.07 5.45
CA ARG A 113 9.78 -13.16 6.86
C ARG A 113 11.00 -14.06 7.00
N SER A 114 11.90 -13.65 7.88
CA SER A 114 13.02 -14.40 8.41
C SER A 114 13.13 -14.17 9.91
N PHE A 115 13.99 -14.91 10.61
CA PHE A 115 14.26 -14.62 12.02
C PHE A 115 15.03 -13.31 12.20
N LYS A 116 15.83 -12.91 11.20
CA LYS A 116 16.63 -11.68 11.23
C LYS A 116 15.76 -10.42 11.22
N ASN A 117 14.62 -10.45 10.52
CA ASN A 117 13.69 -9.33 10.41
C ASN A 117 12.45 -9.44 11.34
N LYS A 118 12.56 -10.18 12.44
CA LYS A 118 11.43 -10.48 13.34
C LYS A 118 10.78 -9.25 13.97
N PHE A 119 11.53 -8.17 14.16
CA PHE A 119 11.01 -6.93 14.76
C PHE A 119 10.23 -6.11 13.73
N GLU A 120 10.50 -6.35 12.45
CA GLU A 120 9.94 -5.66 11.30
C GLU A 120 8.71 -6.39 10.75
N HIS A 121 8.36 -7.59 11.21
CA HIS A 121 7.26 -8.40 10.66
C HIS A 121 5.92 -7.66 10.59
N THR A 122 5.65 -6.74 11.50
CA THR A 122 4.44 -5.90 11.50
C THR A 122 4.43 -4.84 10.40
N LEU A 123 5.59 -4.53 9.83
CA LEU A 123 5.78 -3.60 8.72
C LEU A 123 5.89 -4.31 7.36
N LEU A 124 5.77 -5.65 7.32
CA LEU A 124 5.92 -6.41 6.08
C LEU A 124 4.57 -6.76 5.46
N ASP A 125 4.31 -6.16 4.30
CA ASP A 125 3.14 -6.42 3.47
C ASP A 125 3.52 -6.50 1.99
N ARG A 126 3.56 -7.72 1.45
CA ARG A 126 3.97 -8.02 0.07
C ARG A 126 3.12 -7.31 -0.97
N HIS A 127 1.85 -7.02 -0.68
CA HIS A 127 0.96 -6.37 -1.66
C HIS A 127 1.31 -4.89 -1.79
N VAL A 128 1.61 -4.22 -0.68
CA VAL A 128 2.05 -2.82 -0.63
C VAL A 128 3.42 -2.68 -1.30
N GLY A 129 4.38 -3.55 -0.98
CA GLY A 129 5.70 -3.52 -1.62
C GLY A 129 5.66 -3.85 -3.11
N ALA A 130 4.78 -4.77 -3.53
CA ALA A 130 4.60 -5.10 -4.94
C ALA A 130 4.00 -3.92 -5.73
N GLU A 131 3.01 -3.21 -5.18
CA GLU A 131 2.45 -2.00 -5.79
C GLU A 131 3.54 -0.96 -6.07
N LEU A 132 4.41 -0.71 -5.08
CA LEU A 132 5.51 0.24 -5.22
C LEU A 132 6.52 -0.20 -6.29
N LEU A 133 7.01 -1.45 -6.26
CA LEU A 133 7.98 -1.91 -7.26
C LEU A 133 7.37 -2.00 -8.66
N GLU A 134 6.10 -2.36 -8.78
CA GLU A 134 5.41 -2.39 -10.07
C GLU A 134 5.28 -0.99 -10.67
N TYR A 135 4.95 0.02 -9.85
CA TYR A 135 5.00 1.43 -10.27
C TYR A 135 6.42 1.83 -10.71
N LEU A 136 7.45 1.53 -9.91
CA LEU A 136 8.83 1.93 -10.22
C LEU A 136 9.39 1.26 -11.48
N LEU A 137 8.94 0.05 -11.81
CA LEU A 137 9.36 -0.67 -13.01
C LEU A 137 8.63 -0.20 -14.28
N ASN A 138 7.35 0.18 -14.16
CA ASN A 138 6.50 0.44 -15.32
C ASN A 138 6.20 1.93 -15.55
N GLY A 139 6.41 2.79 -14.54
CA GLY A 139 6.07 4.21 -14.57
C GLY A 139 4.56 4.51 -14.54
N VAL A 140 3.72 3.48 -14.38
CA VAL A 140 2.26 3.59 -14.36
C VAL A 140 1.76 3.12 -13.00
N GLN A 141 0.83 3.86 -12.40
CA GLN A 141 0.18 3.45 -11.17
C GLN A 141 -0.62 2.16 -11.41
N PRO A 142 -0.25 1.03 -10.76
CA PRO A 142 -0.99 -0.20 -10.90
C PRO A 142 -2.32 -0.11 -10.16
N GLU A 143 -3.30 -0.89 -10.61
CA GLU A 143 -4.49 -1.15 -9.82
C GLU A 143 -4.10 -1.98 -8.59
N PHE A 144 -4.59 -1.59 -7.41
CA PHE A 144 -4.36 -2.38 -6.20
C PHE A 144 -5.16 -3.69 -6.25
N ASN A 145 -4.74 -4.69 -5.45
CA ASN A 145 -5.31 -6.03 -5.51
C ASN A 145 -6.83 -6.03 -5.25
N ALA A 146 -7.63 -6.32 -6.28
CA ALA A 146 -9.09 -6.24 -6.23
C ALA A 146 -9.73 -7.17 -5.19
N ARG A 147 -9.20 -8.39 -5.02
CA ARG A 147 -9.69 -9.34 -4.00
C ARG A 147 -9.49 -8.78 -2.60
N ARG A 148 -8.32 -8.20 -2.36
CA ARG A 148 -7.95 -7.56 -1.10
C ARG A 148 -8.78 -6.31 -0.83
N LEU A 149 -8.98 -5.44 -1.82
CA LEU A 149 -9.88 -4.29 -1.70
C LEU A 149 -11.31 -4.72 -1.33
N SER A 150 -11.83 -5.75 -1.98
CA SER A 150 -13.15 -6.31 -1.67
C SER A 150 -13.23 -6.81 -0.22
N SER A 151 -12.24 -7.60 0.23
CA SER A 151 -12.24 -8.11 1.61
C SER A 151 -12.10 -6.99 2.65
N SER A 152 -11.26 -5.99 2.39
CA SER A 152 -11.08 -4.85 3.30
C SER A 152 -12.34 -3.96 3.33
N THR A 153 -13.02 -3.81 2.19
CA THR A 153 -14.32 -3.12 2.10
C THR A 153 -15.38 -3.83 2.94
N GLU A 154 -15.46 -5.17 2.84
CA GLU A 154 -16.39 -5.95 3.64
C GLU A 154 -16.11 -5.85 5.14
N LEU A 155 -14.84 -5.92 5.55
CA LEU A 155 -14.42 -5.73 6.94
C LEU A 155 -14.87 -4.36 7.48
N LEU A 156 -14.59 -3.29 6.74
CA LEU A 156 -14.99 -1.94 7.10
C LEU A 156 -16.51 -1.79 7.16
N CYS A 157 -17.24 -2.30 6.16
CA CYS A 157 -18.69 -2.23 6.13
C CYS A 157 -19.33 -2.94 7.34
N ASN A 158 -18.81 -4.12 7.69
CA ASN A 158 -19.31 -4.89 8.82
C ASN A 158 -19.04 -4.20 10.15
N ASP A 159 -17.88 -3.55 10.31
CA ASP A 159 -17.58 -2.81 11.53
C ASP A 159 -18.39 -1.52 11.63
N LEU A 160 -18.57 -0.78 10.53
CA LEU A 160 -19.47 0.39 10.46
C LEU A 160 -20.90 0.03 10.91
N LYS A 161 -21.45 -1.08 10.41
CA LYS A 161 -22.79 -1.56 10.82
C LYS A 161 -22.89 -1.90 12.31
N ARG A 162 -21.78 -2.29 12.95
CA ARG A 162 -21.75 -2.63 14.39
C ARG A 162 -21.58 -1.41 15.28
N GLN A 163 -20.82 -0.42 14.82
CA GLN A 163 -20.42 0.74 15.63
C GLN A 163 -21.32 1.97 15.44
N ALA A 164 -22.05 2.04 14.32
CA ALA A 164 -22.88 3.20 14.01
C ALA A 164 -24.20 3.23 14.80
N ASP A 165 -24.69 4.43 15.07
CA ASP A 165 -26.01 4.66 15.63
C ASP A 165 -27.13 4.30 14.63
N SER A 166 -28.33 4.05 15.13
CA SER A 166 -29.50 3.61 14.33
C SER A 166 -29.97 4.59 13.26
N VAL A 167 -29.45 5.82 13.25
CA VAL A 167 -29.74 6.86 12.24
C VAL A 167 -28.92 6.70 10.96
N LEU A 168 -27.90 5.84 10.98
CA LEU A 168 -27.06 5.52 9.82
C LEU A 168 -27.43 4.15 9.25
N SER A 169 -27.45 4.05 7.92
CA SER A 169 -27.56 2.77 7.22
C SER A 169 -26.39 2.58 6.27
N PHE A 170 -25.94 1.33 6.12
CA PHE A 170 -24.82 0.95 5.25
C PHE A 170 -25.21 -0.21 4.35
N GLU A 171 -25.04 -0.03 3.05
CA GLU A 171 -25.37 -0.99 2.01
C GLU A 171 -24.10 -1.28 1.17
N PRO A 172 -23.55 -2.50 1.22
CA PRO A 172 -22.38 -2.84 0.41
C PRO A 172 -22.78 -3.04 -1.05
N ASN A 173 -21.89 -2.69 -1.98
CA ASN A 173 -22.07 -2.90 -3.43
C ASN A 173 -23.37 -2.33 -3.99
N ALA A 174 -23.84 -1.20 -3.44
CA ALA A 174 -25.09 -0.57 -3.88
C ALA A 174 -24.91 0.07 -5.26
N THR A 175 -25.95 0.01 -6.09
CA THR A 175 -25.94 0.73 -7.37
C THR A 175 -26.30 2.20 -7.14
N VAL A 176 -25.45 3.09 -7.63
CA VAL A 176 -25.63 4.54 -7.50
C VAL A 176 -25.58 5.17 -8.89
N GLN A 177 -26.45 6.14 -9.13
CA GLN A 177 -26.47 6.91 -10.39
C GLN A 177 -25.91 8.31 -10.18
N PHE A 178 -25.05 8.76 -11.09
CA PHE A 178 -24.61 10.14 -11.21
C PHE A 178 -24.35 10.46 -12.69
N ASP A 179 -24.68 11.66 -13.16
CA ASP A 179 -24.46 12.10 -14.56
C ASP A 179 -24.90 11.08 -15.63
N GLY A 180 -26.01 10.37 -15.40
CA GLY A 180 -26.52 9.33 -16.31
C GLY A 180 -25.68 8.04 -16.37
N LYS A 181 -24.62 7.93 -15.56
CA LYS A 181 -23.83 6.71 -15.36
C LYS A 181 -24.36 5.93 -14.15
N SER A 182 -24.24 4.61 -14.21
CA SER A 182 -24.52 3.71 -13.11
C SER A 182 -23.20 3.12 -12.61
N ILE A 183 -22.93 3.27 -11.31
CA ILE A 183 -21.71 2.76 -10.68
C ILE A 183 -22.03 1.89 -9.48
N THR A 184 -21.10 1.02 -9.11
CA THR A 184 -21.19 0.23 -7.88
C THR A 184 -20.46 0.96 -6.75
N ALA A 185 -21.21 1.47 -5.77
CA ALA A 185 -20.64 2.03 -4.57
C ALA A 185 -20.14 0.90 -3.65
N PRO A 186 -18.85 0.87 -3.27
CA PRO A 186 -18.32 -0.18 -2.40
C PRO A 186 -19.10 -0.27 -1.08
N ILE A 187 -19.37 0.88 -0.47
CA ILE A 187 -20.28 1.03 0.66
C ILE A 187 -21.08 2.31 0.45
N LEU A 188 -22.41 2.19 0.34
CA LEU A 188 -23.32 3.33 0.35
C LEU A 188 -23.82 3.54 1.78
N ALA A 189 -23.53 4.71 2.34
CA ALA A 189 -24.07 5.14 3.63
C ALA A 189 -25.15 6.20 3.45
N ARG A 190 -26.18 6.18 4.31
CA ARG A 190 -27.26 7.18 4.31
C ARG A 190 -27.46 7.77 5.69
N HIS A 191 -27.56 9.10 5.77
CA HIS A 191 -27.83 9.86 6.99
C HIS A 191 -28.74 11.06 6.67
N GLY A 192 -29.91 11.16 7.31
CA GLY A 192 -30.76 12.35 7.19
C GLY A 192 -31.16 12.74 5.76
N GLY A 193 -31.24 11.78 4.83
CA GLY A 193 -31.52 12.01 3.41
C GLY A 193 -30.28 12.26 2.53
N THR A 194 -29.10 12.45 3.13
CA THR A 194 -27.82 12.56 2.42
C THR A 194 -27.24 11.18 2.13
N HIS A 195 -26.68 11.01 0.93
CA HIS A 195 -25.99 9.80 0.49
C HIS A 195 -24.48 10.00 0.48
N TYR A 196 -23.76 9.00 0.98
CA TYR A 196 -22.30 8.97 1.01
C TYR A 196 -21.81 7.69 0.34
N VAL A 197 -20.80 7.80 -0.51
CA VAL A 197 -20.09 6.65 -1.05
C VAL A 197 -18.75 6.54 -0.31
N ILE A 198 -18.59 5.47 0.46
CA ILE A 198 -17.35 5.15 1.14
C ILE A 198 -16.58 4.17 0.26
N ALA A 199 -15.35 4.54 -0.11
CA ALA A 199 -14.48 3.75 -0.95
C ALA A 199 -13.07 3.66 -0.34
N LEU A 200 -12.30 2.66 -0.80
CA LEU A 200 -10.92 2.49 -0.38
C LEU A 200 -9.95 3.08 -1.40
N SER A 201 -8.87 3.64 -0.89
CA SER A 201 -7.66 4.00 -1.64
C SER A 201 -6.62 2.89 -1.53
N GLY A 202 -5.69 2.86 -2.48
CA GLY A 202 -4.47 2.06 -2.35
C GLY A 202 -3.62 2.53 -1.15
N PRO A 203 -2.80 1.65 -0.55
CA PRO A 203 -1.95 1.96 0.60
C PRO A 203 -1.07 3.21 0.43
N LEU A 204 -0.58 3.47 -0.79
CA LEU A 204 0.32 4.58 -1.10
C LEU A 204 -0.35 5.78 -1.78
N THR A 205 -1.66 5.73 -1.99
CA THR A 205 -2.42 6.77 -2.70
C THR A 205 -3.53 7.30 -1.80
N ASN A 206 -3.18 7.74 -0.59
CA ASN A 206 -4.12 8.29 0.38
C ASN A 206 -5.06 9.31 -0.26
N ASP A 207 -6.34 9.25 0.13
CA ASP A 207 -7.42 10.09 -0.40
C ASP A 207 -7.65 9.98 -1.91
N HIS A 208 -7.07 8.98 -2.60
CA HIS A 208 -7.28 8.71 -4.02
C HIS A 208 -8.01 7.37 -4.19
N PRO A 209 -9.32 7.38 -4.55
CA PRO A 209 -10.07 6.15 -4.74
C PRO A 209 -9.38 5.18 -5.70
N ALA A 210 -9.33 3.91 -5.35
CA ALA A 210 -8.76 2.88 -6.21
C ALA A 210 -9.58 2.71 -7.50
N ASP A 211 -10.91 2.80 -7.39
CA ASP A 211 -11.85 2.72 -8.52
C ASP A 211 -11.92 4.06 -9.29
N PRO A 212 -11.59 4.08 -10.61
CA PRO A 212 -11.69 5.27 -11.46
C PRO A 212 -13.07 5.92 -11.48
N LEU A 213 -14.16 5.15 -11.48
CA LEU A 213 -15.52 5.68 -11.56
C LEU A 213 -15.92 6.39 -10.26
N ILE A 214 -15.36 5.97 -9.12
CA ILE A 214 -15.54 6.67 -7.85
C ILE A 214 -14.76 8.00 -7.83
N ARG A 215 -13.63 8.08 -8.55
CA ARG A 215 -12.90 9.35 -8.74
C ARG A 215 -13.73 10.33 -9.55
N GLU A 216 -14.29 9.88 -10.66
CA GLU A 216 -15.22 10.67 -11.47
C GLU A 216 -16.42 11.15 -10.65
N LEU A 217 -17.04 10.27 -9.84
CA LEU A 217 -18.14 10.66 -8.95
C LEU A 217 -17.73 11.80 -8.02
N ARG A 218 -16.55 11.71 -7.40
CA ARG A 218 -16.05 12.74 -6.47
C ARG A 218 -15.86 14.09 -7.16
N GLU A 219 -15.45 14.09 -8.42
CA GLU A 219 -15.15 15.28 -9.21
C GLU A 219 -16.38 15.85 -9.95
N SER A 220 -17.46 15.07 -10.08
CA SER A 220 -18.67 15.41 -10.85
C SER A 220 -19.51 16.56 -10.27
N GLY A 221 -19.26 16.99 -9.04
CA GLY A 221 -20.14 17.93 -8.33
C GLY A 221 -21.49 17.33 -7.92
N SER A 222 -21.63 16.00 -8.03
CA SER A 222 -22.77 15.23 -7.52
C SER A 222 -23.05 15.56 -6.04
N PRO A 223 -24.33 15.55 -5.60
CA PRO A 223 -24.67 15.72 -4.19
C PRO A 223 -24.23 14.53 -3.32
N ILE A 224 -23.71 13.46 -3.91
CA ILE A 224 -23.21 12.28 -3.19
C ILE A 224 -21.78 12.57 -2.70
N THR A 225 -21.60 12.62 -1.39
CA THR A 225 -20.28 12.84 -0.79
C THR A 225 -19.44 11.56 -0.85
N VAL A 226 -18.24 11.64 -1.44
CA VAL A 226 -17.29 10.53 -1.47
C VAL A 226 -16.35 10.61 -0.27
N ILE A 227 -16.36 9.57 0.56
CA ILE A 227 -15.45 9.36 1.68
C ILE A 227 -14.42 8.31 1.26
N VAL A 228 -13.14 8.63 1.37
CA VAL A 228 -12.06 7.70 1.03
C VAL A 228 -11.33 7.31 2.30
N GLU A 229 -11.09 6.02 2.47
CA GLU A 229 -10.24 5.49 3.55
C GLU A 229 -9.06 4.70 2.98
N ASN A 230 -7.97 4.62 3.74
CA ASN A 230 -6.79 3.86 3.32
C ASN A 230 -6.97 2.37 3.61
N GLU A 231 -6.79 1.53 2.59
CA GLU A 231 -6.93 0.07 2.72
C GLU A 231 -6.03 -0.51 3.82
N LEU A 232 -4.79 -0.05 3.91
CA LEU A 232 -3.84 -0.54 4.91
C LEU A 232 -4.25 -0.14 6.32
N LEU A 233 -4.88 1.04 6.50
CA LEU A 233 -5.42 1.44 7.79
C LEU A 233 -6.59 0.54 8.21
N VAL A 234 -7.48 0.17 7.28
CA VAL A 234 -8.57 -0.78 7.55
C VAL A 234 -8.02 -2.11 8.07
N ARG A 235 -6.94 -2.63 7.49
CA ARG A 235 -6.34 -3.90 7.93
C ARG A 235 -5.53 -3.80 9.22
N ALA A 236 -4.78 -2.71 9.38
CA ALA A 236 -3.88 -2.55 10.52
C ALA A 236 -4.58 -2.01 11.78
N ASN A 237 -5.63 -1.21 11.61
CA ASN A 237 -6.35 -0.56 12.71
C ASN A 237 -7.80 -0.24 12.30
N LEU A 238 -8.61 -1.30 12.14
CA LEU A 238 -10.02 -1.21 11.79
C LEU A 238 -10.81 -0.22 12.67
N PRO A 239 -10.66 -0.19 14.02
CA PRO A 239 -11.37 0.80 14.84
C PRO A 239 -11.03 2.25 14.50
N ALA A 240 -9.78 2.54 14.11
CA ALA A 240 -9.40 3.89 13.68
C ALA A 240 -10.02 4.23 12.32
N ALA A 241 -9.98 3.32 11.34
CA ALA A 241 -10.64 3.51 10.05
C ALA A 241 -12.15 3.75 10.22
N THR A 242 -12.82 2.96 11.05
CA THR A 242 -14.24 3.11 11.35
C THR A 242 -14.54 4.48 11.97
N ARG A 243 -13.77 4.91 12.99
CA ARG A 243 -13.94 6.25 13.58
C ARG A 243 -13.73 7.37 12.56
N ASN A 244 -12.72 7.25 11.69
CA ASN A 244 -12.46 8.24 10.65
C ASN A 244 -13.61 8.35 9.64
N VAL A 245 -14.25 7.23 9.30
CA VAL A 245 -15.40 7.24 8.39
C VAL A 245 -16.62 7.82 9.11
N LEU A 246 -16.94 7.35 10.32
CA LEU A 246 -18.10 7.82 11.09
C LEU A 246 -18.02 9.32 11.39
N SER A 247 -16.84 9.87 11.70
CA SER A 247 -16.67 11.31 11.98
C SER A 247 -16.93 12.21 10.77
N ARG A 248 -16.94 11.65 9.55
CA ARG A 248 -17.25 12.35 8.30
C ARG A 248 -18.70 12.12 7.84
N LEU A 249 -19.47 11.27 8.52
CA LEU A 249 -20.89 11.07 8.25
C LEU A 249 -21.71 12.03 9.14
N GLY A 250 -22.52 12.88 8.51
CA GLY A 250 -23.44 13.77 9.24
C GLY A 250 -22.84 15.07 9.77
N GLY A 251 -21.78 15.58 9.11
CA GLY A 251 -21.36 16.97 9.25
C GLY A 251 -22.45 17.97 8.85
#